data_AF-A0A9D6DKA7-F1
#
_entry.id   AF-A0A9D6DKA7-F1
#
_cell.length_a   1.000
_cell.length_b   1.000
_cell.length_c   1.000
_cell.angle_alpha   90.00
_cell.angle_beta   90.00
_cell.angle_gamma   90.00
#
_symmetry.space_group_name_H-M   'P 1'
#
loop_
_entity.id
_entity.type
_entity.pdbx_description
1 polymer ?
#
loop_
_entity_poly.entity_id
_entity_poly.type
_entity_poly.pdbx_seq_one_letter_code
_entity_poly.pdbx_strand_id
1 'polypeptide(L)'
;MTARKVAVNWDDLEMALTANAAEWTCYLDVRTGEVPMVPIDRLGDDDDGPSEAEIDDGLAEGHLIHVELAGGARRRAHGPASGTT
;
A
#
# COMPACT_ATOMS: atom_id res chain seq x y z
N MET A 1 2.93 -2.59 25.75
CA MET A 1 2.23 -2.90 24.50
C MET A 1 2.11 -4.41 24.40
N THR A 2 0.89 -4.95 24.48
CA THR A 2 0.64 -6.38 24.30
C THR A 2 0.59 -6.69 22.81
N ALA A 3 1.45 -7.58 22.33
CA ALA A 3 1.44 -8.00 20.94
C ALA A 3 0.16 -8.80 20.66
N ARG A 4 -0.62 -8.38 19.66
CA ARG A 4 -1.81 -9.09 19.18
C ARG A 4 -1.45 -9.84 17.89
N LYS A 5 -1.92 -11.07 17.76
CA LYS A 5 -1.86 -11.83 16.52
C LYS A 5 -3.14 -11.57 15.73
N VAL A 6 -3.01 -11.22 14.46
CA VAL A 6 -4.10 -11.03 13.53
C VAL A 6 -3.81 -11.90 12.30
N ALA A 7 -4.83 -12.62 11.84
CA ALA A 7 -4.70 -13.44 10.64
C ALA A 7 -4.79 -12.52 9.44
N VAL A 8 -3.73 -12.48 8.63
CA VAL A 8 -3.69 -11.67 7.41
C VAL A 8 -4.35 -12.43 6.27
N ASN A 9 -5.15 -11.76 5.47
CA ASN A 9 -5.61 -12.30 4.19
C ASN A 9 -4.44 -12.31 3.21
N TRP A 10 -3.83 -13.48 3.06
CA TRP A 10 -2.66 -13.66 2.18
C TRP A 10 -3.02 -13.54 0.70
N ASP A 11 -4.23 -13.94 0.31
CA ASP A 11 -4.68 -13.83 -1.08
C ASP A 11 -4.81 -12.36 -1.48
N ASP A 12 -5.45 -11.53 -0.64
CA ASP A 12 -5.57 -10.09 -0.91
C ASP A 12 -4.21 -9.39 -0.83
N LEU A 13 -3.31 -9.83 0.06
CA LEU A 13 -1.96 -9.28 0.13
C LEU A 13 -1.16 -9.60 -1.14
N GLU A 14 -1.27 -10.81 -1.67
CA GLU A 14 -0.60 -11.19 -2.92
C GLU A 14 -1.17 -10.40 -4.11
N MET A 15 -2.50 -10.25 -4.19
CA MET A 15 -3.14 -9.40 -5.19
C MET A 15 -2.69 -7.95 -5.07
N ALA A 16 -2.67 -7.40 -3.85
CA ALA A 16 -2.19 -6.07 -3.59
C ALA A 16 -0.75 -5.92 -4.09
N LEU A 17 0.18 -6.80 -3.71
CA LEU A 17 1.59 -6.72 -4.13
C LEU A 17 1.83 -6.82 -5.64
N THR A 18 0.90 -7.42 -6.38
CA THR A 18 0.94 -7.60 -7.83
C THR A 18 0.10 -6.58 -8.60
N ALA A 19 -0.65 -5.73 -7.90
CA ALA A 19 -1.46 -4.68 -8.48
C ALA A 19 -0.60 -3.60 -9.17
N ASN A 20 -1.23 -2.87 -10.09
CA ASN A 20 -0.58 -1.78 -10.80
C ASN A 20 -0.51 -0.52 -9.94
N ALA A 21 0.71 -0.08 -9.62
CA ALA A 21 1.00 1.11 -8.83
C ALA A 21 0.46 2.42 -9.42
N ALA A 22 0.19 2.44 -10.71
CA ALA A 22 -0.38 3.60 -11.39
C ALA A 22 -1.90 3.68 -11.25
N GLU A 23 -2.55 2.59 -10.83
CA GLU A 23 -4.01 2.47 -10.78
C GLU A 23 -4.53 2.25 -9.35
N TRP A 24 -3.72 1.65 -8.47
CA TRP A 24 -4.16 1.24 -7.14
C TRP A 24 -3.17 1.65 -6.05
N THR A 25 -3.74 2.08 -4.92
CA THR A 25 -3.03 2.20 -3.64
C THR A 25 -3.56 1.13 -2.70
N CYS A 26 -2.66 0.41 -2.03
CA CYS A 26 -3.02 -0.73 -1.19
C CYS A 26 -2.56 -0.52 0.25
N TYR A 27 -3.41 -0.92 1.20
CA TYR A 27 -3.13 -0.80 2.64
C TYR A 27 -3.39 -2.13 3.33
N LEU A 28 -2.66 -2.40 4.41
CA LEU A 28 -2.90 -3.52 5.32
C LEU A 28 -3.48 -2.98 6.63
N ASP A 29 -4.67 -3.43 7.01
CA ASP A 29 -5.22 -3.19 8.35
C ASP A 29 -4.70 -4.25 9.33
N VAL A 30 -3.89 -3.84 10.30
CA VAL A 30 -3.32 -4.77 11.30
C VAL A 30 -4.29 -5.17 12.40
N ARG A 31 -5.50 -4.58 12.45
CA ARG A 31 -6.57 -4.93 13.40
C ARG A 31 -7.43 -6.07 12.88
N THR A 32 -7.68 -6.08 11.56
CA THR A 32 -8.54 -7.06 10.89
C THR A 32 -7.75 -8.08 10.08
N GLY A 33 -6.61 -7.67 9.52
CA GLY A 33 -5.80 -8.46 8.60
C GLY A 33 -6.23 -8.33 7.14
N GLU A 34 -7.17 -7.43 6.85
CA GLU A 34 -7.66 -7.16 5.50
C GLU A 34 -6.71 -6.25 4.74
N VAL A 35 -6.75 -6.34 3.40
CA VAL A 35 -5.88 -5.57 2.52
C VAL A 35 -6.73 -4.74 1.55
N PRO A 36 -7.31 -3.61 1.99
CA PRO A 36 -8.07 -2.75 1.10
C PRO A 36 -7.22 -2.22 -0.06
N MET A 37 -7.73 -2.39 -1.28
CA MET A 37 -7.19 -1.84 -2.51
C MET A 37 -8.07 -0.68 -2.97
N VAL A 38 -7.46 0.49 -3.13
CA VAL A 38 -8.16 1.75 -3.39
C VAL A 38 -7.71 2.29 -4.75
N PRO A 39 -8.62 2.54 -5.70
CA PRO A 39 -8.23 3.08 -6.99
C PRO A 39 -7.73 4.52 -6.84
N ILE A 40 -6.64 4.86 -7.53
CA ILE A 40 -6.02 6.20 -7.48
C ILE A 40 -6.92 7.24 -8.14
N ASP A 41 -7.58 6.88 -9.23
CA ASP A 41 -8.50 7.74 -9.98
C ASP A 41 -9.93 7.66 -9.45
N ARG A 42 -10.14 7.83 -8.14
CA ARG A 42 -11.50 7.98 -7.56
C ARG A 42 -12.17 9.26 -8.06
N LEU A 43 -12.60 9.24 -9.32
CA LEU A 43 -13.42 10.22 -10.00
C LEU A 43 -14.83 9.63 -10.14
N GLY A 44 -15.45 9.25 -9.03
CA GLY A 44 -16.79 8.67 -9.04
C GLY A 44 -17.19 8.04 -7.71
N ASP A 45 -18.15 8.67 -7.05
CA ASP A 45 -18.75 8.42 -5.73
C ASP A 45 -19.36 7.02 -5.45
N ASP A 46 -18.97 5.95 -6.14
CA ASP A 46 -19.53 4.61 -5.89
C ASP A 46 -18.41 3.58 -5.76
N ASP A 47 -17.93 3.32 -4.54
CA ASP A 47 -17.21 2.09 -4.26
C ASP A 47 -17.28 1.75 -2.77
N ASP A 48 -17.56 0.49 -2.43
CA ASP A 48 -17.65 -0.09 -1.08
C ASP A 48 -16.32 -0.04 -0.28
N GLY A 49 -15.38 0.81 -0.67
CA GLY A 49 -14.04 0.94 -0.08
C GLY A 49 -13.89 2.15 0.86
N PRO A 50 -12.90 2.13 1.76
CA PRO A 50 -12.67 3.20 2.73
C PRO A 50 -12.40 4.53 2.04
N SER A 51 -12.98 5.62 2.53
CA SER A 51 -12.75 6.98 2.03
C SER A 51 -11.31 7.44 2.27
N GLU A 52 -10.86 8.49 1.57
CA GLU A 52 -9.52 9.06 1.77
C GLU A 52 -9.30 9.50 3.23
N ALA A 53 -10.30 10.10 3.86
CA ALA A 53 -10.23 10.49 5.27
C ALA A 53 -10.06 9.30 6.22
N GLU A 54 -10.76 8.19 5.98
CA GLU A 54 -10.61 6.96 6.79
C GLU A 54 -9.23 6.33 6.62
N ILE A 55 -8.65 6.43 5.42
CA ILE A 55 -7.28 5.99 5.16
C ILE A 55 -6.28 6.86 5.92
N ASP A 56 -6.40 8.18 5.85
CA ASP A 56 -5.52 9.12 6.53
C ASP A 56 -5.60 8.97 8.06
N ASP A 57 -6.81 8.86 8.61
CA ASP A 57 -7.02 8.61 10.03
C ASP A 57 -6.40 7.27 10.45
N GLY A 58 -6.58 6.21 9.64
CA GLY A 58 -6.01 4.91 9.96
C GLY A 58 -4.49 4.83 9.88
N LEU A 59 -3.87 5.61 8.98
CA LEU A 59 -2.43 5.82 8.93
C LEU A 59 -1.94 6.62 10.13
N ALA A 60 -2.65 7.68 10.51
CA ALA A 60 -2.32 8.52 11.68
C ALA A 60 -2.42 7.75 13.00
N GLU A 61 -3.42 6.88 13.12
CA GLU A 61 -3.59 5.96 14.25
C GLU A 61 -2.60 4.77 14.22
N GLY A 62 -1.91 4.55 13.09
CA GLY A 62 -0.91 3.51 12.91
C GLY A 62 -1.48 2.09 12.82
N HIS A 63 -2.76 1.96 12.47
CA HIS A 63 -3.39 0.66 12.24
C HIS A 63 -3.49 0.28 10.75
N LEU A 64 -3.34 1.25 9.84
CA LEU A 64 -3.12 1.00 8.43
C LEU A 64 -1.62 1.09 8.10
N ILE A 65 -1.15 0.16 7.28
CA ILE A 65 0.23 0.14 6.76
C ILE A 65 0.17 0.17 5.23
N HIS A 66 0.90 1.10 4.62
CA HIS A 66 1.01 1.17 3.17
C HIS A 66 1.75 -0.06 2.61
N VAL A 67 1.18 -0.70 1.59
CA VAL A 67 1.78 -1.87 0.94
C VAL A 67 2.56 -1.42 -0.28
N GLU A 68 3.88 -1.58 -0.25
CA GLU A 68 4.74 -1.31 -1.40
C GLU A 68 4.68 -2.46 -2.42
N LEU A 69 4.34 -2.14 -3.66
CA LEU A 69 4.19 -3.10 -4.75
C LEU A 69 5.54 -3.66 -5.20
N ALA A 70 5.57 -4.94 -5.54
CA ALA A 70 6.82 -5.65 -5.87
C ALA A 70 7.52 -5.12 -7.14
N GLY A 71 6.79 -4.40 -8.00
CA GLY A 71 7.28 -3.79 -9.24
C GLY A 71 7.74 -2.33 -9.12
N GLY A 72 7.62 -1.71 -7.94
CA GLY A 72 8.03 -0.34 -7.67
C GLY A 72 9.54 -0.21 -7.69
N ALA A 73 10.12 -0.18 -8.88
CA ALA A 73 11.56 -0.11 -9.08
C ALA A 73 12.13 1.11 -8.33
N ARG A 74 12.72 0.84 -7.17
CA ARG A 74 13.78 1.64 -6.58
C ARG A 74 14.99 1.54 -7.53
N ARG A 75 14.92 2.18 -8.71
CA ARG A 75 16.10 2.49 -9.50
C ARG A 75 16.90 3.47 -8.66
N ARG A 76 17.79 2.96 -7.81
CA ARG A 76 18.89 3.77 -7.29
C ARG A 76 19.58 4.34 -8.52
N ALA A 77 19.54 5.66 -8.67
CA ALA A 77 20.32 6.36 -9.66
C ALA A 77 21.78 5.92 -9.50
N HIS A 78 22.25 5.08 -10.42
CA HIS A 78 23.67 4.82 -10.57
C HIS A 78 24.24 6.11 -11.16
N GLY A 79 24.80 6.96 -10.31
CA GLY A 79 25.43 8.20 -10.71
C GLY A 79 26.48 7.94 -11.80
N PRO A 80 26.66 8.85 -12.76
CA PRO A 80 27.64 8.64 -13.82
C PRO A 80 29.02 8.54 -13.18
N ALA A 81 29.71 7.43 -13.44
CA ALA A 81 31.13 7.29 -13.13
C ALA A 81 31.89 8.37 -13.91
N SER A 82 32.13 9.50 -13.24
CA SER A 82 33.11 10.49 -13.68
C SER A 82 34.48 9.86 -13.46
N GLY A 83 35.00 9.23 -14.50
CA GLY A 83 36.33 8.65 -14.55
C GLY A 83 37.14 9.33 -15.64
N THR A 84 37.62 10.53 -15.34
CA THR A 84 38.72 11.19 -16.03
C THR A 84 39.98 10.34 -15.89
N THR A 85 40.64 9.98 -17.00
CA THR A 85 42.10 10.01 -17.23
C THR A 85 42.38 9.50 -18.63
#